data_AF-A0A246WMN4-F1
#
_entry.id   AF-A0A246WMN4-F1
#
_cell.length_a   1.000
_cell.length_b   1.000
_cell.length_c   1.000
_cell.angle_alpha   90.00
_cell.angle_beta   90.00
_cell.angle_gamma   90.00
#
_symmetry.space_group_name_H-M   'P 1'
#
loop_
_entity.id
_entity.type
_entity.pdbx_description
1 polymer ?
#
loop_
_entity_poly.entity_id
_entity_poly.type
_entity_poly.pdbx_seq_one_letter_code
_entity_poly.pdbx_strand_id
1 'polypeptide(L)'
;MATRNNLPIIRAARTGAATAQLALGTRYFFGKSGLPQSPGTAFYWLERAARQGLEDAFLMIGEHVPYDIVTTMSRPHEAAPWYEKAFDAGVLGAGLTFARLVLDNPRHFDAAARRKAVAALRDLAERDNHDAQWMLAQHLNNMAGPHDHPAAGDGPADLPAGQVLLQKAADAGIEAARYSLLEQAWDSADGDAYLAGAAPLAEALLQRHRGALGLACNEPQQAAALTLEPHEIGLLLRLAQVLQRHGPSSPVRSRKLLELAAVAGSGQARYQLGLLHACIDEDGRRTFPLYGTASYKKAVAWLLLSANGGHAPAWHALSHIYARSEFSHRDLPTSRRYLERAAEMGLLAAQFELANNAWRNRRDTPQGDISAIYWWQQAARQGHPGSREALQQFAPRLNQGAWAGAALDRIAAKSRKAHPFLCTRLELASAFGLTRPEALLLDVGGADHGHCLEVNIGQHHARSRRRLIAIDGAQQRSLMNLAGRLFGDVDCGYSGPEGNYRQRQYRLATLVGEGR
;
A
#
# COMPACT_ATOMS: atom_id res chain seq x y z
N MET A 1 -27.67 42.24 -14.92
CA MET A 1 -27.23 43.45 -15.65
C MET A 1 -26.71 44.46 -14.64
N ALA A 2 -25.47 44.95 -14.80
CA ALA A 2 -24.92 45.97 -13.90
C ALA A 2 -25.83 47.22 -13.92
N THR A 3 -26.16 47.74 -12.75
CA THR A 3 -27.02 48.93 -12.61
C THR A 3 -26.44 50.12 -13.39
N ARG A 4 -27.31 51.04 -13.85
CA ARG A 4 -26.92 52.26 -14.61
C ARG A 4 -25.79 53.05 -13.92
N ASN A 5 -25.70 52.97 -12.59
CA ASN A 5 -24.66 53.61 -11.76
C ASN A 5 -23.27 52.93 -11.79
N ASN A 6 -23.13 51.70 -12.28
CA ASN A 6 -21.83 50.99 -12.34
C ASN A 6 -21.10 51.17 -13.67
N LEU A 7 -21.84 51.50 -14.75
CA LEU A 7 -21.29 51.67 -16.10
C LEU A 7 -20.13 52.69 -16.17
N PRO A 8 -20.18 53.84 -15.47
CA PRO A 8 -19.07 54.81 -15.48
C PRO A 8 -17.80 54.22 -14.87
N ILE A 9 -17.92 53.54 -13.73
CA ILE A 9 -16.79 52.95 -13.00
C ILE A 9 -16.19 51.77 -13.77
N ILE A 10 -17.02 50.94 -14.42
CA ILE A 10 -16.54 49.85 -15.27
C ILE A 10 -15.74 50.40 -16.46
N ARG A 11 -16.21 51.47 -17.10
CA ARG A 11 -15.49 52.13 -18.21
C ARG A 11 -14.18 52.76 -17.74
N ALA A 12 -14.20 53.47 -16.60
CA ALA A 12 -13.02 54.08 -16.02
C ALA A 12 -11.97 53.03 -15.58
N ALA A 13 -12.40 51.93 -14.96
CA ALA A 13 -11.50 50.84 -14.56
C ALA A 13 -10.83 50.17 -15.78
N ARG A 14 -11.60 49.96 -16.87
CA ARG A 14 -11.10 49.39 -18.13
C ARG A 14 -10.12 50.31 -18.86
N THR A 15 -10.30 51.62 -18.75
CA THR A 15 -9.38 52.62 -19.33
C THR A 15 -8.10 52.80 -18.50
N GLY A 16 -8.01 52.16 -17.32
CA GLY A 16 -6.80 52.11 -16.52
C GLY A 16 -6.85 52.94 -15.24
N ALA A 17 -7.91 53.71 -14.98
CA ALA A 17 -7.96 54.59 -13.81
C ALA A 17 -7.89 53.80 -12.49
N ALA A 18 -6.81 53.99 -11.73
CA ALA A 18 -6.51 53.23 -10.51
C ALA A 18 -7.65 53.31 -9.47
N THR A 19 -8.19 54.50 -9.22
CA THR A 19 -9.28 54.72 -8.25
C THR A 19 -10.58 54.02 -8.67
N ALA A 20 -10.85 53.94 -9.97
CA ALA A 20 -11.97 53.21 -10.51
C ALA A 20 -11.77 51.69 -10.42
N GLN A 21 -10.55 51.21 -10.60
CA GLN A 21 -10.19 49.79 -10.41
C GLN A 21 -10.37 49.36 -8.95
N LEU A 22 -9.88 50.16 -8.00
CA LEU A 22 -10.11 49.97 -6.57
C LEU A 22 -11.62 49.90 -6.26
N ALA A 23 -12.38 50.92 -6.66
CA ALA A 23 -13.82 50.99 -6.42
C ALA A 23 -14.59 49.82 -7.05
N LEU A 24 -14.17 49.35 -8.23
CA LEU A 24 -14.79 48.21 -8.90
C LEU A 24 -14.45 46.90 -8.18
N GLY A 25 -13.18 46.69 -7.80
CA GLY A 25 -12.73 45.52 -7.05
C GLY A 25 -13.48 45.37 -5.72
N THR A 26 -13.58 46.46 -4.94
CA THR A 26 -14.35 46.49 -3.69
C THR A 26 -15.82 46.13 -3.89
N ARG A 27 -16.45 46.58 -4.99
CA ARG A 27 -17.86 46.23 -5.28
C ARG A 27 -18.06 44.76 -5.64
N TYR A 28 -17.15 44.17 -6.41
CA TYR A 28 -17.17 42.73 -6.68
C TYR A 28 -16.92 41.90 -5.42
N PHE A 29 -16.08 42.40 -4.50
CA PHE A 29 -15.82 41.70 -3.25
C PHE A 29 -17.05 41.60 -2.35
N PHE A 30 -17.76 42.73 -2.16
CA PHE A 30 -18.93 42.80 -1.28
C PHE A 30 -20.26 42.53 -1.99
N GLY A 31 -20.27 42.22 -3.29
CA GLY A 31 -21.51 42.04 -4.07
C GLY A 31 -22.41 43.29 -4.08
N LYS A 32 -21.83 44.50 -4.04
CA LYS A 32 -22.58 45.76 -3.90
C LYS A 32 -23.07 46.30 -5.25
N SER A 33 -24.10 47.15 -5.18
CA SER A 33 -24.64 47.90 -6.33
C SER A 33 -25.12 47.04 -7.51
N GLY A 34 -25.59 45.80 -7.23
CA GLY A 34 -26.10 44.88 -8.24
C GLY A 34 -25.03 44.11 -9.02
N LEU A 35 -23.80 44.02 -8.50
CA LEU A 35 -22.77 43.11 -8.99
C LEU A 35 -22.75 41.83 -8.16
N PRO A 36 -22.48 40.66 -8.75
CA PRO A 36 -22.34 39.42 -8.00
C PRO A 36 -21.08 39.46 -7.13
N GLN A 37 -21.14 38.81 -5.97
CA GLN A 37 -19.96 38.57 -5.16
C GLN A 37 -19.00 37.64 -5.90
N SER A 38 -17.78 38.11 -6.15
CA SER A 38 -16.77 37.33 -6.86
C SER A 38 -15.37 37.73 -6.38
N PRO A 39 -14.81 36.99 -5.40
CA PRO A 39 -13.49 37.29 -4.82
C PRO A 39 -12.35 37.27 -5.86
N GLY A 40 -12.39 36.35 -6.83
CA GLY A 40 -11.37 36.29 -7.89
C GLY A 40 -11.39 37.50 -8.82
N THR A 41 -12.57 37.97 -9.23
CA THR A 41 -12.67 39.19 -10.05
C THR A 41 -12.36 40.45 -9.25
N ALA A 42 -12.69 40.46 -7.95
CA ALA A 42 -12.30 41.52 -7.04
C ALA A 42 -10.77 41.63 -6.95
N PHE A 43 -10.08 40.51 -6.69
CA PHE A 43 -8.62 40.46 -6.64
C PHE A 43 -7.99 40.97 -7.94
N TYR A 44 -8.50 40.55 -9.10
CA TYR A 44 -8.00 41.02 -10.40
C TYR A 44 -8.00 42.56 -10.54
N TRP A 45 -9.07 43.23 -10.11
CA TRP A 45 -9.14 44.69 -10.18
C TRP A 45 -8.32 45.38 -9.10
N LEU A 46 -8.33 44.84 -7.87
CA LEU A 46 -7.53 45.36 -6.76
C LEU A 46 -6.04 45.25 -7.06
N GLU A 47 -5.59 44.13 -7.63
CA GLU A 47 -4.19 43.95 -8.01
C GLU A 47 -3.74 45.01 -9.01
N ARG A 48 -4.55 45.32 -10.02
CA ARG A 48 -4.23 46.37 -11.01
C ARG A 48 -4.17 47.76 -10.37
N ALA A 49 -5.04 48.03 -9.40
CA ALA A 49 -4.99 49.27 -8.63
C ALA A 49 -3.73 49.34 -7.75
N ALA A 50 -3.37 48.24 -7.10
CA ALA A 50 -2.19 48.13 -6.25
C ALA A 50 -0.87 48.25 -7.04
N ARG A 51 -0.82 47.71 -8.27
CA ARG A 51 0.30 47.90 -9.22
C ARG A 51 0.51 49.36 -9.62
N GLN A 52 -0.53 50.17 -9.54
CA GLN A 52 -0.47 51.62 -9.79
C GLN A 52 -0.13 52.44 -8.53
N GLY A 53 0.17 51.78 -7.40
CA GLY A 53 0.59 52.43 -6.17
C GLY A 53 -0.54 52.87 -5.24
N LEU A 54 -1.79 52.43 -5.47
CA LEU A 54 -2.86 52.67 -4.50
C LEU A 54 -2.74 51.76 -3.29
N GLU A 55 -2.55 52.36 -2.12
CA GLU A 55 -2.36 51.63 -0.86
C GLU A 55 -3.60 50.87 -0.41
N ASP A 56 -4.76 51.54 -0.49
CA ASP A 56 -6.07 50.95 -0.20
C ASP A 56 -6.32 49.63 -0.95
N ALA A 57 -5.71 49.45 -2.13
CA ALA A 57 -5.91 48.27 -2.94
C ALA A 57 -5.20 47.04 -2.35
N PHE A 58 -3.95 47.16 -1.89
CA PHE A 58 -3.26 46.04 -1.25
C PHE A 58 -3.75 45.80 0.17
N LEU A 59 -4.20 46.84 0.88
CA LEU A 59 -4.87 46.71 2.18
C LEU A 59 -6.16 45.89 2.03
N MET A 60 -7.00 46.22 1.05
CA MET A 60 -8.21 45.45 0.72
C MET A 60 -7.91 44.00 0.35
N ILE A 61 -6.79 43.73 -0.35
CA ILE A 61 -6.36 42.35 -0.65
C ILE A 61 -6.02 41.62 0.65
N GLY A 62 -5.13 42.20 1.47
CA GLY A 62 -4.65 41.58 2.70
C GLY A 62 -5.71 41.36 3.77
N GLU A 63 -6.70 42.26 3.87
CA GLU A 63 -7.75 42.21 4.88
C GLU A 63 -8.87 41.25 4.52
N HIS A 64 -9.18 41.11 3.22
CA HIS A 64 -10.44 40.50 2.81
C HIS A 64 -10.30 39.30 1.87
N VAL A 65 -9.18 39.14 1.17
CA VAL A 65 -9.01 37.99 0.25
C VAL A 65 -8.32 36.86 1.01
N PRO A 66 -9.03 35.76 1.35
CA PRO A 66 -8.43 34.67 2.11
C PRO A 66 -7.54 33.80 1.22
N TYR A 67 -6.61 33.08 1.85
CA TYR A 67 -5.68 32.18 1.19
C TYR A 67 -6.38 31.18 0.24
N ASP A 68 -7.50 30.58 0.64
CA ASP A 68 -8.21 29.58 -0.16
C ASP A 68 -8.74 30.13 -1.49
N ILE A 69 -9.01 31.43 -1.57
CA ILE A 69 -9.37 32.07 -2.84
C ILE A 69 -8.13 32.27 -3.70
N VAL A 70 -7.01 32.69 -3.11
CA VAL A 70 -5.75 32.91 -3.82
C VAL A 70 -5.24 31.62 -4.46
N THR A 71 -5.33 30.49 -3.77
CA THR A 71 -4.86 29.20 -4.27
C THR A 71 -5.65 28.67 -5.46
N THR A 72 -6.89 29.11 -5.66
CA THR A 72 -7.68 28.75 -6.87
C THR A 72 -7.26 29.52 -8.13
N MET A 73 -6.39 30.53 -8.00
CA MET A 73 -5.92 31.34 -9.11
C MET A 73 -4.83 30.61 -9.92
N SER A 74 -4.62 31.03 -11.17
CA SER A 74 -3.60 30.43 -12.04
C SER A 74 -2.17 30.62 -11.53
N ARG A 75 -1.90 31.68 -10.76
CA ARG A 75 -0.56 32.02 -10.24
C ARG A 75 -0.64 32.59 -8.81
N PRO A 76 -0.86 31.73 -7.80
CA PRO A 76 -1.06 32.17 -6.42
C PRO A 76 0.15 32.88 -5.83
N HIS A 77 1.37 32.49 -6.21
CA HIS A 77 2.61 33.09 -5.71
C HIS A 77 2.77 34.57 -6.10
N GLU A 78 2.17 35.03 -7.21
CA GLU A 78 2.20 36.45 -7.61
C GLU A 78 1.45 37.35 -6.63
N ALA A 79 0.58 36.79 -5.77
CA ALA A 79 -0.16 37.55 -4.78
C ALA A 79 0.67 37.90 -3.53
N ALA A 80 1.75 37.17 -3.25
CA ALA A 80 2.54 37.30 -2.03
C ALA A 80 3.05 38.73 -1.75
N PRO A 81 3.54 39.53 -2.73
CA PRO A 81 3.99 40.89 -2.48
C PRO A 81 2.88 41.83 -1.98
N TRP A 82 1.61 41.57 -2.30
CA TRP A 82 0.49 42.37 -1.82
C TRP A 82 0.19 42.08 -0.35
N TYR A 83 0.25 40.80 0.03
CA TYR A 83 0.12 40.39 1.44
C TYR A 83 1.31 40.84 2.28
N GLU A 84 2.52 40.84 1.72
CA GLU A 84 3.71 41.40 2.36
C GLU A 84 3.52 42.89 2.68
N LYS A 85 3.11 43.69 1.69
CA LYS A 85 2.85 45.13 1.88
C LYS A 85 1.73 45.40 2.86
N ALA A 86 0.66 44.61 2.81
CA ALA A 86 -0.46 44.75 3.75
C ALA A 86 -0.02 44.40 5.19
N PHE A 87 0.81 43.38 5.37
CA PHE A 87 1.39 43.02 6.66
C PHE A 87 2.31 44.12 7.19
N ASP A 88 3.21 44.66 6.35
CA ASP A 88 4.08 45.78 6.70
C ASP A 88 3.27 47.05 7.08
N ALA A 89 2.07 47.22 6.50
CA ALA A 89 1.12 48.28 6.82
C ALA A 89 0.24 47.98 8.06
N GLY A 90 0.44 46.85 8.75
CA GLY A 90 -0.22 46.51 10.01
C GLY A 90 -1.38 45.50 9.91
N VAL A 91 -1.69 44.96 8.73
CA VAL A 91 -2.73 43.95 8.56
C VAL A 91 -2.19 42.57 8.97
N LEU A 92 -2.37 42.20 10.24
CA LEU A 92 -1.82 40.97 10.82
C LEU A 92 -2.22 39.69 10.06
N GLY A 93 -3.48 39.58 9.65
CA GLY A 93 -3.98 38.41 8.89
C GLY A 93 -3.30 38.23 7.53
N ALA A 94 -2.77 39.30 6.94
CA ALA A 94 -2.01 39.23 5.70
C ALA A 94 -0.66 38.54 5.90
N GLY A 95 -0.05 38.66 7.09
CA GLY A 95 1.24 38.04 7.40
C GLY A 95 1.19 36.50 7.34
N LEU A 96 0.09 35.90 7.80
CA LEU A 96 -0.11 34.45 7.73
C LEU A 96 -0.23 33.97 6.28
N THR A 97 -1.04 34.67 5.48
CA THR A 97 -1.24 34.37 4.07
C THR A 97 0.04 34.56 3.26
N PHE A 98 0.78 35.65 3.52
CA PHE A 98 2.10 35.90 2.95
C PHE A 98 3.06 34.76 3.26
N ALA A 99 3.19 34.39 4.54
CA ALA A 99 4.10 33.33 4.95
C ALA A 99 3.76 32.00 4.30
N ARG A 100 2.47 31.65 4.23
CA ARG A 100 2.00 30.43 3.57
C ARG A 100 2.33 30.39 2.09
N LEU A 101 2.03 31.47 1.36
CA LEU A 101 2.34 31.58 -0.07
C LEU A 101 3.84 31.43 -0.35
N VAL A 102 4.69 32.02 0.49
CA VAL A 102 6.15 31.98 0.33
C VAL A 102 6.74 30.61 0.68
N LEU A 103 6.32 30.01 1.80
CA LEU A 103 6.86 28.75 2.30
C LEU A 103 6.36 27.53 1.49
N ASP A 104 5.14 27.58 0.96
CA ASP A 104 4.59 26.53 0.08
C ASP A 104 5.23 26.55 -1.32
N ASN A 105 5.79 27.70 -1.75
CA ASN A 105 6.33 27.91 -3.10
C ASN A 105 7.81 28.35 -3.08
N PRO A 106 8.73 27.61 -2.42
CA PRO A 106 10.08 28.08 -2.13
C PRO A 106 10.94 28.37 -3.37
N ARG A 107 10.58 27.79 -4.53
CA ARG A 107 11.27 28.00 -5.82
C ARG A 107 11.00 29.37 -6.45
N HIS A 108 9.89 30.00 -6.09
CA HIS A 108 9.46 31.29 -6.65
C HIS A 108 9.98 32.49 -5.85
N PHE A 109 10.58 32.25 -4.69
CA PHE A 109 11.03 33.28 -3.77
C PHE A 109 12.50 33.12 -3.43
N ASP A 110 13.17 34.23 -3.14
CA ASP A 110 14.56 34.22 -2.71
C ASP A 110 14.70 33.94 -1.20
N ALA A 111 15.94 33.88 -0.72
CA ALA A 111 16.19 33.63 0.70
C ALA A 111 15.70 34.79 1.59
N ALA A 112 15.67 36.02 1.08
CA ALA A 112 15.23 37.19 1.83
C ALA A 112 13.72 37.15 2.09
N ALA A 113 12.91 36.91 1.06
CA ALA A 113 11.47 36.76 1.18
C ALA A 113 11.11 35.59 2.13
N ARG A 114 11.81 34.45 2.03
CA ARG A 114 11.60 33.33 2.96
C ARG A 114 11.93 33.69 4.42
N ARG A 115 13.03 34.41 4.66
CA ARG A 115 13.36 34.89 6.02
C ARG A 115 12.30 35.84 6.56
N LYS A 116 11.78 36.74 5.72
CA LYS A 116 10.72 37.67 6.10
C LYS A 116 9.40 36.94 6.40
N ALA A 117 9.05 35.94 5.61
CA ALA A 117 7.90 35.06 5.89
C ALA A 117 8.00 34.38 7.25
N VAL A 118 9.18 33.83 7.59
CA VAL A 118 9.42 33.21 8.91
C VAL A 118 9.38 34.25 10.03
N ALA A 119 9.91 35.46 9.80
CA ALA A 119 9.83 36.55 10.77
C ALA A 119 8.37 36.99 11.02
N ALA A 120 7.54 37.06 9.98
CA ALA A 120 6.11 37.35 10.11
C ALA A 120 5.40 36.26 10.92
N LEU A 121 5.71 34.97 10.70
CA LEU A 121 5.17 33.89 11.53
C LEU A 121 5.60 33.99 12.99
N ARG A 122 6.84 34.41 13.28
CA ARG A 122 7.31 34.62 14.66
C ARG A 122 6.55 35.74 15.36
N ASP A 123 6.42 36.91 14.73
CA ASP A 123 5.66 38.05 15.30
C ASP A 123 4.19 37.65 15.54
N LEU A 124 3.58 36.92 14.60
CA LEU A 124 2.21 36.43 14.79
C LEU A 124 2.11 35.37 15.89
N ALA A 125 3.07 34.44 15.98
CA ALA A 125 3.09 33.40 17.00
C ALA A 125 3.30 33.96 18.42
N GLU A 126 4.10 35.01 18.56
CA GLU A 126 4.30 35.76 19.81
C GLU A 126 3.02 36.50 20.27
N ARG A 127 2.12 36.81 19.33
CA ARG A 127 0.80 37.39 19.59
C ARG A 127 -0.29 36.32 19.76
N ASP A 128 0.09 35.10 20.12
CA ASP A 128 -0.79 33.94 20.31
C ASP A 128 -1.65 33.57 19.07
N ASN A 129 -1.16 33.85 17.86
CA ASN A 129 -1.78 33.31 16.66
C ASN A 129 -1.42 31.82 16.51
N HIS A 130 -2.38 30.93 16.79
CA HIS A 130 -2.16 29.48 16.82
C HIS A 130 -1.90 28.87 15.42
N ASP A 131 -2.46 29.43 14.34
CA ASP A 131 -2.13 29.02 12.98
C ASP A 131 -0.66 29.35 12.65
N ALA A 132 -0.17 30.52 13.09
CA ALA A 132 1.22 30.90 12.94
C ALA A 132 2.16 30.02 13.79
N GLN A 133 1.75 29.66 15.02
CA GLN A 133 2.47 28.71 15.88
C GLN A 133 2.61 27.35 15.19
N TRP A 134 1.54 26.81 14.61
CA TRP A 134 1.55 25.56 13.84
C TRP A 134 2.49 25.64 12.64
N MET A 135 2.36 26.67 11.80
CA MET A 135 3.19 26.82 10.60
C MET A 135 4.67 27.01 10.93
N LEU A 136 4.97 27.79 11.97
CA LEU A 136 6.32 27.99 12.44
C LEU A 136 6.92 26.70 13.01
N ALA A 137 6.13 25.93 13.77
CA ALA A 137 6.54 24.61 14.27
C ALA A 137 6.92 23.66 13.11
N GLN A 138 6.08 23.58 12.08
CA GLN A 138 6.36 22.77 10.89
C GLN A 138 7.67 23.20 10.21
N HIS A 139 7.88 24.51 10.06
CA HIS A 139 9.11 25.03 9.45
C HIS A 139 10.35 24.69 10.28
N LEU A 140 10.30 24.87 11.60
CA LEU A 140 11.42 24.55 12.50
C LEU A 140 11.74 23.05 12.52
N ASN A 141 10.72 22.20 12.57
CA ASN A 141 10.89 20.74 12.57
C ASN A 141 11.49 20.23 11.25
N ASN A 142 11.09 20.81 10.12
CA ASN A 142 11.69 20.48 8.82
C ASN A 142 13.18 20.89 8.71
N MET A 143 13.59 21.92 9.45
CA MET A 143 14.98 22.41 9.47
C MET A 143 15.89 21.63 10.42
N ALA A 144 15.33 21.04 11.50
CA ALA A 144 16.09 20.29 12.50
C ALA A 144 16.63 18.94 11.97
N GLY A 145 16.09 18.40 10.87
CA GLY A 145 16.53 17.13 10.30
C GLY A 145 16.31 15.91 11.22
N PRO A 146 16.53 14.67 10.73
CA PRO A 146 16.22 13.44 11.47
C PRO A 146 17.14 13.15 12.66
N HIS A 147 18.24 13.90 12.82
CA HIS A 147 19.31 13.61 13.78
C HIS A 147 19.24 14.44 15.07
N ASP A 148 18.33 15.41 15.16
CA ASP A 148 18.13 16.25 16.34
C ASP A 148 16.90 15.81 17.16
N HIS A 149 16.54 14.53 17.13
CA HIS A 149 15.58 13.99 18.09
C HIS A 149 16.20 14.00 19.49
N PRO A 150 15.55 14.61 20.49
CA PRO A 150 16.13 14.71 21.82
C PRO A 150 16.28 13.32 22.43
N ALA A 151 17.48 13.02 22.90
CA ALA A 151 17.66 11.99 23.91
C ALA A 151 16.80 12.39 25.12
N ALA A 152 16.11 11.40 25.71
CA ALA A 152 15.26 11.55 26.88
C ALA A 152 15.93 12.43 27.96
N GLY A 153 15.49 13.68 28.06
CA GLY A 153 15.90 14.67 29.04
C GLY A 153 14.67 15.24 29.72
N ASP A 154 14.75 15.35 31.05
CA ASP A 154 13.64 15.50 31.98
C ASP A 154 12.86 16.83 31.85
N GLY A 155 11.58 16.74 31.48
CA GLY A 155 10.55 17.76 31.75
C GLY A 155 10.14 18.68 30.58
N PRO A 156 8.95 19.31 30.65
CA PRO A 156 8.39 20.18 29.60
C PRO A 156 9.18 21.49 29.35
N ALA A 157 10.26 21.73 30.10
CA ALA A 157 11.04 22.97 30.04
C ALA A 157 12.13 22.99 28.95
N ASP A 158 12.53 21.83 28.42
CA ASP A 158 13.65 21.70 27.46
C ASP A 158 13.19 21.25 26.05
N LEU A 159 11.89 21.33 25.75
CA LEU A 159 11.38 20.99 24.42
C LEU A 159 11.94 21.98 23.37
N PRO A 160 12.42 21.50 22.20
CA PRO A 160 12.88 22.38 21.14
C PRO A 160 11.75 23.34 20.75
N ALA A 161 12.10 24.58 20.39
CA ALA A 161 11.11 25.66 20.18
C ALA A 161 9.96 25.28 19.23
N GLY A 162 10.22 24.45 18.22
CA GLY A 162 9.19 23.91 17.33
C GLY A 162 8.16 23.02 18.03
N GLN A 163 8.58 22.18 18.97
CA GLN A 163 7.70 21.28 19.72
C GLN A 163 6.82 22.04 20.72
N VAL A 164 7.34 23.09 21.35
CA VAL A 164 6.55 23.97 22.23
C VAL A 164 5.44 24.65 21.45
N LEU A 165 5.77 25.21 20.27
CA LEU A 165 4.79 25.86 19.40
C LEU A 165 3.74 24.87 18.87
N LEU A 166 4.17 23.65 18.55
CA LEU A 166 3.28 22.58 18.13
C LEU A 166 2.26 22.22 19.22
N GLN A 167 2.73 22.04 20.45
CA GLN A 167 1.86 21.75 21.59
C GLN A 167 0.86 22.87 21.84
N LYS A 168 1.30 24.14 21.83
CA LYS A 168 0.41 25.31 21.98
C LYS A 168 -0.68 25.36 20.91
N ALA A 169 -0.31 25.13 19.65
CA ALA A 169 -1.28 25.11 18.55
C ALA A 169 -2.28 23.96 18.71
N ALA A 170 -1.83 22.77 19.14
CA ALA A 170 -2.69 21.63 19.39
C ALA A 170 -3.66 21.86 20.56
N ASP A 171 -3.18 22.43 21.66
CA ASP A 171 -3.98 22.76 22.85
C ASP A 171 -5.04 23.84 22.54
N ALA A 172 -4.73 24.74 21.62
CA ALA A 172 -5.67 25.73 21.09
C ALA A 172 -6.72 25.16 20.11
N GLY A 173 -6.64 23.86 19.78
CA GLY A 173 -7.61 23.18 18.94
C GLY A 173 -7.28 23.14 17.45
N ILE A 174 -6.07 23.52 17.02
CA ILE A 174 -5.64 23.35 15.63
C ILE A 174 -5.54 21.86 15.31
N GLU A 175 -6.45 21.34 14.49
CA GLU A 175 -6.54 19.91 14.19
C GLU A 175 -5.26 19.35 13.57
N ALA A 176 -4.68 20.06 12.60
CA ALA A 176 -3.44 19.66 11.95
C ALA A 176 -2.28 19.46 12.95
N ALA A 177 -2.19 20.34 13.96
CA ALA A 177 -1.19 20.24 15.03
C ALA A 177 -1.45 19.00 15.91
N ARG A 178 -2.71 18.73 16.26
CA ARG A 178 -3.09 17.54 17.04
C ARG A 178 -2.75 16.25 16.29
N TYR A 179 -3.08 16.15 15.00
CA TYR A 179 -2.71 14.99 14.19
C TYR A 179 -1.20 14.84 14.05
N SER A 180 -0.45 15.95 13.93
CA SER A 180 1.02 15.89 13.90
C SER A 180 1.61 15.34 15.19
N LEU A 181 1.08 15.71 16.37
CA LEU A 181 1.51 15.11 17.64
C LEU A 181 1.18 13.62 17.73
N LEU A 182 0.04 13.20 17.17
CA LEU A 182 -0.34 11.80 17.11
C LEU A 182 0.56 10.98 16.19
N GLU A 183 0.95 11.51 15.03
CA GLU A 183 1.95 10.83 14.18
C GLU A 183 3.29 10.70 14.91
N GLN A 184 3.75 11.74 15.60
CA GLN A 184 4.99 11.66 16.40
C GLN A 184 4.91 10.59 17.49
N ALA A 185 3.81 10.52 18.25
CA ALA A 185 3.60 9.50 19.28
C ALA A 185 3.51 8.09 18.68
N TRP A 186 2.92 7.96 17.49
CA TRP A 186 2.84 6.68 16.78
C TRP A 186 4.22 6.20 16.32
N ASP A 187 5.00 7.09 15.71
CA ASP A 187 6.35 6.80 15.18
C ASP A 187 7.35 6.51 16.30
N SER A 188 7.21 7.15 17.47
CA SER A 188 7.99 6.86 18.67
C SER A 188 7.53 5.60 19.43
N ALA A 189 6.46 4.95 18.96
CA ALA A 189 5.81 3.82 19.63
C ALA A 189 5.31 4.13 21.06
N ASP A 190 5.05 5.40 21.37
CA ASP A 190 4.47 5.85 22.63
C ASP A 190 2.94 5.69 22.62
N GLY A 191 2.49 4.48 22.99
CA GLY A 191 1.07 4.13 23.01
C GLY A 191 0.24 4.93 24.01
N ASP A 192 0.82 5.34 25.13
CA ASP A 192 0.11 6.08 26.18
C ASP A 192 -0.14 7.53 25.75
N ALA A 193 0.88 8.20 25.18
CA ALA A 193 0.72 9.53 24.60
C ALA A 193 -0.27 9.52 23.42
N TYR A 194 -0.16 8.51 22.54
CA TYR A 194 -1.10 8.35 21.43
C TYR A 194 -2.54 8.17 21.92
N LEU A 195 -2.75 7.30 22.91
CA LEU A 195 -4.08 7.06 23.50
C LEU A 195 -4.65 8.34 24.10
N ALA A 196 -3.85 9.07 24.89
CA ALA A 196 -4.28 10.31 25.53
C ALA A 196 -4.71 11.38 24.51
N GLY A 197 -3.96 11.56 23.43
CA GLY A 197 -4.27 12.54 22.38
C GLY A 197 -5.44 12.11 21.47
N ALA A 198 -5.51 10.81 21.12
CA ALA A 198 -6.46 10.31 20.14
C ALA A 198 -7.85 10.05 20.71
N ALA A 199 -7.95 9.66 22.00
CA ALA A 199 -9.21 9.37 22.67
C ALA A 199 -10.28 10.49 22.53
N PRO A 200 -9.98 11.78 22.78
CA PRO A 200 -11.00 12.83 22.64
C PRO A 200 -11.45 13.05 21.20
N LEU A 201 -10.55 12.92 20.21
CA LEU A 201 -10.89 13.01 18.79
C LEU A 201 -11.81 11.86 18.36
N ALA A 202 -11.46 10.64 18.76
CA ALA A 202 -12.25 9.46 18.47
C ALA A 202 -13.64 9.51 19.12
N GLU A 203 -13.75 10.02 20.35
CA GLU A 203 -15.05 10.19 21.02
C GLU A 203 -15.91 11.23 20.29
N ALA A 204 -15.33 12.35 19.84
CA ALA A 204 -16.04 13.35 19.04
C ALA A 204 -16.60 12.75 17.74
N LEU A 205 -15.83 11.90 17.05
CA LEU A 205 -16.28 11.18 15.86
C LEU A 205 -17.41 10.19 16.18
N LEU A 206 -17.29 9.41 17.25
CA LEU A 206 -18.33 8.49 17.69
C LEU A 206 -19.64 9.21 18.03
N GLN A 207 -19.57 10.38 18.69
CA GLN A 207 -20.76 11.18 19.01
C GLN A 207 -21.39 11.79 17.76
N ARG A 208 -20.58 12.38 16.87
CA ARG A 208 -21.02 12.94 15.58
C ARG A 208 -21.79 11.92 14.74
N HIS A 209 -21.38 10.66 14.80
CA HIS A 209 -21.93 9.58 13.98
C HIS A 209 -22.78 8.54 14.73
N ARG A 210 -23.21 8.85 15.96
CA ARG A 210 -23.94 7.92 16.83
C ARG A 210 -25.22 7.35 16.20
N GLY A 211 -25.96 8.17 15.45
CA GLY A 211 -27.19 7.75 14.77
C GLY A 211 -26.94 6.75 13.63
N ALA A 212 -25.87 6.97 12.86
CA ALA A 212 -25.51 6.09 11.73
C ALA A 212 -24.98 4.73 12.22
N LEU A 213 -24.22 4.72 13.33
CA LEU A 213 -23.69 3.50 13.95
C LEU A 213 -24.79 2.51 14.38
N GLY A 214 -25.88 3.00 14.97
CA GLY A 214 -26.96 2.14 15.49
C GLY A 214 -27.66 1.30 14.41
N LEU A 215 -27.77 1.83 13.19
CA LEU A 215 -28.39 1.16 12.04
C LEU A 215 -27.40 0.25 11.32
N ALA A 216 -26.17 0.73 11.12
CA ALA A 216 -25.15 0.08 10.32
C ALA A 216 -24.55 -1.19 10.97
N CYS A 217 -24.52 -1.28 12.31
CA CYS A 217 -23.97 -2.44 13.02
C CYS A 217 -24.86 -3.70 12.95
N ASN A 218 -26.14 -3.56 12.59
CA ASN A 218 -27.06 -4.69 12.43
C ASN A 218 -27.10 -5.23 11.00
N GLU A 219 -27.03 -4.34 10.00
CA GLU A 219 -27.05 -4.69 8.58
C GLU A 219 -25.88 -4.02 7.83
N PRO A 220 -24.68 -4.60 7.88
CA PRO A 220 -23.47 -3.96 7.36
C PRO A 220 -23.48 -3.78 5.83
N GLN A 221 -24.35 -4.49 5.12
CA GLN A 221 -24.58 -4.35 3.68
C GLN A 221 -25.46 -3.14 3.32
N GLN A 222 -26.27 -2.66 4.26
CA GLN A 222 -27.23 -1.56 4.06
C GLN A 222 -26.78 -0.25 4.70
N ALA A 223 -25.63 -0.27 5.39
CA ALA A 223 -25.04 0.92 5.96
C ALA A 223 -24.78 1.96 4.85
N ALA A 224 -25.54 3.05 4.85
CA ALA A 224 -25.27 4.21 4.02
C ALA A 224 -23.80 4.61 4.21
N ALA A 225 -23.08 4.84 3.11
CA ALA A 225 -21.64 5.10 3.11
C ALA A 225 -21.33 6.34 3.95
N LEU A 226 -21.02 6.12 5.22
CA LEU A 226 -20.55 7.14 6.13
C LEU A 226 -19.21 7.62 5.58
N THR A 227 -19.10 8.89 5.25
CA THR A 227 -17.86 9.45 4.74
C THR A 227 -17.02 9.95 5.91
N LEU A 228 -15.89 9.28 6.15
CA LEU A 228 -14.80 9.77 7.00
C LEU A 228 -13.61 10.11 6.13
N GLU A 229 -12.83 11.08 6.58
CA GLU A 229 -11.55 11.40 5.98
C GLU A 229 -10.53 10.27 6.22
N PRO A 230 -9.55 10.05 5.33
CA PRO A 230 -8.55 8.98 5.49
C PRO A 230 -7.79 9.03 6.82
N HIS A 231 -7.51 10.24 7.34
CA HIS A 231 -6.82 10.43 8.61
C HIS A 231 -7.71 10.09 9.83
N GLU A 232 -9.03 10.31 9.75
CA GLU A 232 -9.99 9.88 10.77
C GLU A 232 -10.09 8.35 10.81
N ILE A 233 -10.12 7.70 9.64
CA ILE A 233 -10.09 6.22 9.55
C ILE A 233 -8.78 5.69 10.15
N GLY A 234 -7.65 6.30 9.83
CA GLY A 234 -6.33 5.95 10.37
C GLY A 234 -6.27 6.10 11.90
N LEU A 235 -6.78 7.21 12.43
CA LEU A 235 -6.91 7.47 13.87
C LEU A 235 -7.67 6.35 14.58
N LEU A 236 -8.86 5.99 14.07
CA LEU A 236 -9.73 4.97 14.66
C LEU A 236 -9.06 3.59 14.67
N LEU A 237 -8.41 3.20 13.56
CA LEU A 237 -7.71 1.93 13.44
C LEU A 237 -6.53 1.82 14.40
N ARG A 238 -5.66 2.84 14.43
CA ARG A 238 -4.48 2.87 15.29
C ARG A 238 -4.87 2.92 16.77
N LEU A 239 -5.86 3.72 17.13
CA LEU A 239 -6.38 3.76 18.50
C LEU A 239 -6.97 2.40 18.89
N ALA A 240 -7.75 1.76 18.01
CA ALA A 240 -8.27 0.41 18.27
C ALA A 240 -7.15 -0.61 18.50
N GLN A 241 -6.03 -0.52 17.76
CA GLN A 241 -4.86 -1.37 17.90
C GLN A 241 -4.12 -1.13 19.23
N VAL A 242 -3.88 0.13 19.60
CA VAL A 242 -3.30 0.50 20.90
C VAL A 242 -4.17 -0.05 22.03
N LEU A 243 -5.46 0.23 21.98
CA LEU A 243 -6.44 -0.26 22.94
C LEU A 243 -6.45 -1.79 23.09
N GLN A 244 -6.22 -2.56 22.02
CA GLN A 244 -6.13 -4.03 22.09
C GLN A 244 -4.86 -4.52 22.79
N ARG A 245 -3.76 -3.74 22.75
CA ARG A 245 -2.50 -4.06 23.44
C ARG A 245 -2.57 -3.76 24.95
N HIS A 246 -3.33 -2.75 25.38
CA HIS A 246 -3.41 -2.31 26.79
C HIS A 246 -4.38 -3.12 27.69
N GLY A 247 -4.85 -4.31 27.25
CA GLY A 247 -5.54 -5.27 28.13
C GLY A 247 -7.08 -5.16 28.25
N PRO A 248 -7.69 -5.87 29.23
CA PRO A 248 -9.09 -6.31 29.20
C PRO A 248 -10.18 -5.26 29.48
N SER A 249 -9.84 -4.05 29.92
CA SER A 249 -10.81 -2.95 30.18
C SER A 249 -11.12 -2.09 28.95
N SER A 250 -10.38 -2.33 27.86
CA SER A 250 -10.46 -1.66 26.56
C SER A 250 -11.43 -2.21 25.48
N PRO A 251 -12.10 -3.38 25.66
CA PRO A 251 -12.62 -4.14 24.53
C PRO A 251 -13.79 -3.46 23.83
N VAL A 252 -14.80 -3.06 24.59
CA VAL A 252 -16.00 -2.43 24.04
C VAL A 252 -15.67 -1.16 23.26
N ARG A 253 -14.65 -0.40 23.70
CA ARG A 253 -14.18 0.80 23.01
C ARG A 253 -13.51 0.45 21.69
N SER A 254 -12.53 -0.45 21.70
CA SER A 254 -11.85 -0.90 20.46
C SER A 254 -12.86 -1.37 19.40
N ARG A 255 -13.87 -2.16 19.81
CA ARG A 255 -14.93 -2.62 18.91
C ARG A 255 -15.71 -1.46 18.29
N LYS A 256 -16.14 -0.47 19.08
CA LYS A 256 -16.91 0.68 18.57
C LYS A 256 -16.10 1.50 17.55
N LEU A 257 -14.79 1.66 17.78
CA LEU A 257 -13.90 2.35 16.84
C LEU A 257 -13.80 1.59 15.52
N LEU A 258 -13.65 0.26 15.59
CA LEU A 258 -13.63 -0.60 14.41
C LEU A 258 -14.97 -0.61 13.67
N GLU A 259 -16.10 -0.62 14.39
CA GLU A 259 -17.45 -0.50 13.80
C GLU A 259 -17.57 0.79 12.98
N LEU A 260 -17.17 1.94 13.55
CA LEU A 260 -17.21 3.22 12.84
C LEU A 260 -16.34 3.22 11.59
N ALA A 261 -15.08 2.77 11.70
CA ALA A 261 -14.18 2.69 10.56
C ALA A 261 -14.65 1.67 9.49
N ALA A 262 -15.26 0.56 9.89
CA ALA A 262 -15.77 -0.47 8.99
C ALA A 262 -16.99 0.01 8.19
N VAL A 263 -17.88 0.74 8.84
CA VAL A 263 -19.03 1.40 8.21
C VAL A 263 -18.57 2.51 7.27
N ALA A 264 -17.47 3.20 7.59
CA ALA A 264 -16.87 4.20 6.73
C ALA A 264 -16.15 3.64 5.48
N GLY A 265 -16.11 2.31 5.31
CA GLY A 265 -15.52 1.69 4.11
C GLY A 265 -14.18 0.99 4.34
N SER A 266 -13.57 1.07 5.52
CA SER A 266 -12.24 0.52 5.76
C SER A 266 -12.22 -1.00 5.69
N GLY A 267 -11.53 -1.54 4.67
CA GLY A 267 -11.31 -2.99 4.52
C GLY A 267 -10.57 -3.61 5.70
N GLN A 268 -9.58 -2.89 6.26
CA GLN A 268 -8.82 -3.30 7.43
C GLN A 268 -9.72 -3.37 8.68
N ALA A 269 -10.58 -2.36 8.90
CA ALA A 269 -11.48 -2.35 10.05
C ALA A 269 -12.50 -3.50 9.97
N ARG A 270 -13.05 -3.74 8.78
CA ARG A 270 -13.96 -4.87 8.52
C ARG A 270 -13.29 -6.22 8.79
N TYR A 271 -12.03 -6.37 8.40
CA TYR A 271 -11.24 -7.56 8.69
C TYR A 271 -11.06 -7.76 10.20
N GLN A 272 -10.53 -6.76 10.90
CA GLN A 272 -10.28 -6.82 12.35
C GLN A 272 -11.57 -7.05 13.15
N LEU A 273 -12.67 -6.38 12.77
CA LEU A 273 -13.98 -6.58 13.39
C LEU A 273 -14.50 -8.00 13.15
N GLY A 274 -14.25 -8.56 11.97
CA GLY A 274 -14.53 -9.95 11.63
C GLY A 274 -13.80 -10.94 12.54
N LEU A 275 -12.48 -10.77 12.71
CA LEU A 275 -11.67 -11.58 13.62
C LEU A 275 -12.17 -11.48 15.06
N LEU A 276 -12.47 -10.26 15.51
CA LEU A 276 -13.00 -9.99 16.85
C LEU A 276 -14.31 -10.73 17.10
N HIS A 277 -15.24 -10.68 16.16
CA HIS A 277 -16.51 -11.42 16.25
C HIS A 277 -16.32 -12.94 16.23
N ALA A 278 -15.34 -13.45 15.48
CA ALA A 278 -15.02 -14.87 15.47
C ALA A 278 -14.19 -15.33 16.69
N CYS A 279 -13.67 -14.39 17.48
CA CYS A 279 -12.70 -14.64 18.56
C CYS A 279 -11.50 -15.46 18.07
N ILE A 280 -10.94 -15.05 16.93
CA ILE A 280 -9.74 -15.64 16.35
C ILE A 280 -8.66 -14.58 16.09
N ASP A 281 -7.40 -15.01 16.08
CA ASP A 281 -6.29 -14.18 15.62
C ASP A 281 -6.10 -14.29 14.10
N GLU A 282 -5.06 -13.62 13.57
CA GLU A 282 -4.72 -13.62 12.15
C GLU A 282 -4.31 -15.01 11.63
N ASP A 283 -3.78 -15.87 12.51
CA ASP A 283 -3.45 -17.27 12.22
C ASP A 283 -4.68 -18.20 12.27
N GLY A 284 -5.87 -17.66 12.58
CA GLY A 284 -7.09 -18.42 12.74
C GLY A 284 -7.15 -19.24 14.02
N ARG A 285 -6.25 -19.01 14.99
CA ARG A 285 -6.27 -19.65 16.33
C ARG A 285 -7.29 -18.96 17.20
N ARG A 286 -7.84 -19.70 18.18
CA ARG A 286 -8.79 -19.11 19.12
C ARG A 286 -8.06 -18.15 20.05
N THR A 287 -8.54 -16.91 20.09
CA THR A 287 -8.23 -15.99 21.17
C THR A 287 -9.22 -16.22 22.30
N PHE A 288 -8.73 -16.43 23.53
CA PHE A 288 -9.62 -16.48 24.69
C PHE A 288 -10.43 -15.18 24.73
N PRO A 289 -11.77 -15.26 24.89
CA PRO A 289 -12.60 -14.11 24.67
C PRO A 289 -12.35 -13.07 25.75
N LEU A 290 -11.77 -11.95 25.34
CA LEU A 290 -11.94 -10.66 26.01
C LEU A 290 -13.38 -10.13 25.79
N TYR A 291 -14.17 -10.73 24.88
CA TYR A 291 -15.41 -10.19 24.30
C TYR A 291 -16.52 -11.25 24.13
N GLY A 292 -16.93 -11.97 25.17
CA GLY A 292 -18.10 -12.85 25.10
C GLY A 292 -17.96 -14.05 24.16
N THR A 293 -19.09 -14.61 23.67
CA THR A 293 -19.08 -15.80 22.80
C THR A 293 -18.87 -15.45 21.33
N ALA A 294 -18.14 -16.32 20.62
CA ALA A 294 -17.89 -16.15 19.18
C ALA A 294 -19.20 -16.10 18.38
N SER A 295 -19.33 -15.10 17.51
CA SER A 295 -20.43 -14.91 16.58
C SER A 295 -19.94 -15.04 15.13
N TYR A 296 -19.78 -16.28 14.67
CA TYR A 296 -19.31 -16.57 13.32
C TYR A 296 -20.18 -15.96 12.21
N LYS A 297 -21.51 -15.86 12.41
CA LYS A 297 -22.41 -15.22 11.44
C LYS A 297 -22.06 -13.75 11.21
N LYS A 298 -21.81 -12.99 12.29
CA LYS A 298 -21.38 -11.59 12.21
C LYS A 298 -19.97 -11.48 11.64
N ALA A 299 -19.07 -12.37 12.04
CA ALA A 299 -17.71 -12.42 11.52
C ALA A 299 -17.71 -12.60 9.99
N VAL A 300 -18.45 -13.58 9.47
CA VAL A 300 -18.55 -13.85 8.03
C VAL A 300 -19.09 -12.66 7.26
N ALA A 301 -20.12 -11.97 7.78
CA ALA A 301 -20.68 -10.79 7.13
C ALA A 301 -19.62 -9.68 6.92
N TRP A 302 -18.86 -9.35 7.97
CA TRP A 302 -17.80 -8.34 7.90
C TRP A 302 -16.60 -8.78 7.06
N LEU A 303 -16.18 -10.04 7.21
CA LEU A 303 -15.06 -10.59 6.45
C LEU A 303 -15.37 -10.66 4.96
N LEU A 304 -16.60 -11.02 4.54
CA LEU A 304 -16.98 -10.99 3.14
C LEU A 304 -16.92 -9.57 2.55
N LEU A 305 -17.35 -8.55 3.29
CA LEU A 305 -17.23 -7.15 2.86
C LEU A 305 -15.77 -6.72 2.73
N SER A 306 -14.90 -7.15 3.65
CA SER A 306 -13.46 -6.89 3.58
C SER A 306 -12.81 -7.61 2.39
N ALA A 307 -13.13 -8.88 2.21
CA ALA A 307 -12.55 -9.76 1.20
C ALA A 307 -12.97 -9.36 -0.22
N ASN A 308 -14.24 -8.99 -0.40
CA ASN A 308 -14.75 -8.42 -1.66
C ASN A 308 -14.17 -7.04 -1.95
N GLY A 309 -13.73 -6.30 -0.92
CA GLY A 309 -12.98 -5.05 -1.04
C GLY A 309 -11.49 -5.22 -1.37
N GLY A 310 -11.02 -6.45 -1.65
CA GLY A 310 -9.64 -6.72 -2.05
C GLY A 310 -8.69 -7.09 -0.90
N HIS A 311 -9.19 -7.32 0.31
CA HIS A 311 -8.35 -7.67 1.46
C HIS A 311 -8.09 -9.19 1.53
N ALA A 312 -6.94 -9.64 1.03
CA ALA A 312 -6.58 -11.07 0.97
C ALA A 312 -6.62 -11.81 2.34
N PRO A 313 -6.17 -11.21 3.47
CA PRO A 313 -6.29 -11.84 4.79
C PRO A 313 -7.72 -12.20 5.21
N ALA A 314 -8.73 -11.47 4.71
CA ALA A 314 -10.12 -11.76 5.02
C ALA A 314 -10.60 -13.06 4.37
N TRP A 315 -10.14 -13.38 3.15
CA TRP A 315 -10.41 -14.70 2.53
C TRP A 315 -9.78 -15.83 3.34
N HIS A 316 -8.58 -15.62 3.88
CA HIS A 316 -7.90 -16.61 4.73
C HIS A 316 -8.62 -16.83 6.06
N ALA A 317 -9.05 -15.76 6.72
CA ALA A 317 -9.87 -15.88 7.94
C ALA A 317 -11.22 -16.58 7.69
N LEU A 318 -11.87 -16.31 6.55
CA LEU A 318 -13.08 -17.03 6.14
C LEU A 318 -12.81 -18.52 5.95
N SER A 319 -11.69 -18.88 5.33
CA SER A 319 -11.28 -20.29 5.20
C SER A 319 -11.23 -20.99 6.56
N HIS A 320 -10.59 -20.37 7.56
CA HIS A 320 -10.52 -20.91 8.93
C HIS A 320 -11.88 -21.04 9.59
N ILE A 321 -12.76 -20.06 9.42
CA ILE A 321 -14.13 -20.12 9.97
C ILE A 321 -14.93 -21.27 9.36
N TYR A 322 -14.87 -21.44 8.03
CA TYR A 322 -15.62 -22.50 7.36
C TYR A 322 -15.04 -23.91 7.59
N ALA A 323 -13.78 -24.03 8.04
CA ALA A 323 -13.17 -25.29 8.43
C ALA A 323 -13.56 -25.77 9.85
N ARG A 324 -13.90 -24.82 10.74
CA ARG A 324 -14.16 -25.07 12.17
C ARG A 324 -15.41 -25.90 12.40
N SER A 325 -15.31 -26.89 13.29
CA SER A 325 -16.43 -27.75 13.70
C SER A 325 -17.55 -27.01 14.42
N GLU A 326 -17.24 -25.89 15.08
CA GLU A 326 -18.22 -25.17 15.89
C GLU A 326 -19.06 -24.17 15.08
N PHE A 327 -18.70 -23.96 13.81
CA PHE A 327 -19.51 -23.16 12.92
C PHE A 327 -20.64 -24.02 12.31
N SER A 328 -21.89 -23.64 12.56
CA SER A 328 -23.07 -24.40 12.10
C SER A 328 -23.16 -24.56 10.57
N HIS A 329 -22.49 -23.69 9.81
CA HIS A 329 -22.40 -23.75 8.34
C HIS A 329 -21.02 -24.21 7.85
N ARG A 330 -20.31 -25.02 8.65
CA ARG A 330 -19.04 -25.62 8.27
C ARG A 330 -19.14 -26.29 6.90
N ASP A 331 -18.23 -25.93 6.00
CA ASP A 331 -18.15 -26.46 4.64
C ASP A 331 -16.69 -26.46 4.18
N LEU A 332 -16.09 -27.66 4.13
CA LEU A 332 -14.68 -27.84 3.77
C LEU A 332 -14.38 -27.45 2.30
N PRO A 333 -15.20 -27.84 1.31
CA PRO A 333 -15.12 -27.29 -0.04
C PRO A 333 -15.07 -25.76 -0.11
N THR A 334 -15.97 -25.06 0.58
CA THR A 334 -15.98 -23.58 0.60
C THR A 334 -14.74 -23.02 1.31
N SER A 335 -14.34 -23.61 2.44
CA SER A 335 -13.10 -23.26 3.14
C SER A 335 -11.88 -23.34 2.22
N ARG A 336 -11.78 -24.41 1.42
CA ARG A 336 -10.70 -24.60 0.44
C ARG A 336 -10.73 -23.53 -0.65
N ARG A 337 -11.90 -23.22 -1.22
CA ARG A 337 -12.03 -22.17 -2.24
C ARG A 337 -11.61 -20.79 -1.72
N TYR A 338 -11.92 -20.48 -0.47
CA TYR A 338 -11.47 -19.22 0.16
C TYR A 338 -9.95 -19.20 0.42
N LEU A 339 -9.37 -20.34 0.79
CA LEU A 339 -7.90 -20.47 0.92
C LEU A 339 -7.21 -20.28 -0.43
N GLU A 340 -7.73 -20.90 -1.49
CA GLU A 340 -7.27 -20.75 -2.88
C GLU A 340 -7.33 -19.29 -3.31
N ARG A 341 -8.45 -18.62 -3.09
CA ARG A 341 -8.60 -17.19 -3.40
C ARG A 341 -7.61 -16.31 -2.64
N ALA A 342 -7.38 -16.58 -1.35
CA ALA A 342 -6.39 -15.84 -0.57
C ALA A 342 -4.96 -16.03 -1.13
N ALA A 343 -4.61 -17.27 -1.51
CA ALA A 343 -3.31 -17.60 -2.08
C ALA A 343 -3.09 -17.01 -3.48
N GLU A 344 -4.12 -17.00 -4.32
CA GLU A 344 -4.14 -16.35 -5.64
C GLU A 344 -3.95 -14.83 -5.53
N MET A 345 -4.51 -14.21 -4.49
CA MET A 345 -4.28 -12.79 -4.17
C MET A 345 -2.89 -12.51 -3.57
N GLY A 346 -2.03 -13.52 -3.48
CA GLY A 346 -0.64 -13.37 -3.07
C GLY A 346 -0.39 -13.55 -1.56
N LEU A 347 -1.39 -13.89 -0.75
CA LEU A 347 -1.21 -13.99 0.69
C LEU A 347 -0.23 -15.13 1.05
N LEU A 348 0.91 -14.75 1.65
CA LEU A 348 2.01 -15.65 1.98
C LEU A 348 1.57 -16.87 2.83
N ALA A 349 0.81 -16.61 3.90
CA ALA A 349 0.32 -17.64 4.81
C ALA A 349 -0.59 -18.64 4.09
N ALA A 350 -1.52 -18.15 3.26
CA ALA A 350 -2.42 -19.00 2.50
C ALA A 350 -1.69 -19.86 1.46
N GLN A 351 -0.70 -19.30 0.76
CA GLN A 351 0.12 -20.07 -0.20
C GLN A 351 0.87 -21.22 0.49
N PHE A 352 1.51 -20.95 1.63
CA PHE A 352 2.22 -21.99 2.38
C PHE A 352 1.26 -23.06 2.92
N GLU A 353 0.10 -22.65 3.44
CA GLU A 353 -0.92 -23.58 3.94
C GLU A 353 -1.47 -24.47 2.83
N LEU A 354 -1.77 -23.90 1.66
CA LEU A 354 -2.20 -24.66 0.48
C LEU A 354 -1.16 -25.67 0.03
N ALA A 355 0.11 -25.27 0.02
CA ALA A 355 1.20 -26.17 -0.33
C ALA A 355 1.28 -27.37 0.62
N ASN A 356 1.20 -27.13 1.93
CA ASN A 356 1.23 -28.18 2.94
C ASN A 356 0.01 -29.10 2.84
N ASN A 357 -1.18 -28.53 2.62
CA ASN A 357 -2.42 -29.30 2.44
C ASN A 357 -2.35 -30.18 1.19
N ALA A 358 -1.87 -29.63 0.07
CA ALA A 358 -1.67 -30.38 -1.17
C ALA A 358 -0.64 -31.51 -1.00
N TRP A 359 0.46 -31.24 -0.28
CA TRP A 359 1.48 -32.25 0.00
C TRP A 359 0.97 -33.38 0.89
N ARG A 360 0.23 -33.06 1.96
CA ARG A 360 -0.32 -34.05 2.89
C ARG A 360 -1.32 -34.98 2.19
N ASN A 361 -2.14 -34.43 1.29
CA ASN A 361 -3.19 -35.16 0.58
C ASN A 361 -2.73 -35.72 -0.79
N ARG A 362 -1.43 -35.65 -1.12
CA ARG A 362 -0.89 -36.04 -2.43
C ARG A 362 -1.12 -37.51 -2.83
N ARG A 363 -1.45 -38.38 -1.87
CA ARG A 363 -1.76 -39.79 -2.13
C ARG A 363 -3.18 -39.97 -2.67
N ASP A 364 -4.08 -39.10 -2.25
CA ASP A 364 -5.51 -39.17 -2.56
C ASP A 364 -5.91 -38.19 -3.66
N THR A 365 -5.08 -37.16 -3.89
CA THR A 365 -5.29 -36.13 -4.92
C THR A 365 -4.25 -36.30 -6.04
N PRO A 366 -4.68 -36.61 -7.28
CA PRO A 366 -3.78 -36.62 -8.44
C PRO A 366 -3.01 -35.29 -8.52
N GLN A 367 -1.68 -35.37 -8.74
CA GLN A 367 -0.80 -34.19 -8.87
C GLN A 367 -0.77 -33.26 -7.63
N GLY A 368 -1.19 -33.74 -6.45
CA GLY A 368 -1.14 -32.93 -5.22
C GLY A 368 0.27 -32.50 -4.81
N ASP A 369 1.27 -33.33 -5.13
CA ASP A 369 2.69 -33.00 -4.94
C ASP A 369 3.20 -31.93 -5.92
N ILE A 370 2.78 -32.00 -7.19
CA ILE A 370 3.04 -30.96 -8.19
C ILE A 370 2.41 -29.64 -7.72
N SER A 371 1.15 -29.67 -7.28
CA SER A 371 0.46 -28.49 -6.74
C SER A 371 1.16 -27.92 -5.49
N ALA A 372 1.70 -28.78 -4.63
CA ALA A 372 2.46 -28.35 -3.47
C ALA A 372 3.73 -27.58 -3.86
N ILE A 373 4.49 -28.08 -4.85
CA ILE A 373 5.69 -27.39 -5.35
C ILE A 373 5.34 -26.02 -5.92
N TYR A 374 4.24 -25.91 -6.68
CA TYR A 374 3.78 -24.62 -7.19
C TYR A 374 3.60 -23.59 -6.07
N TRP A 375 2.81 -23.93 -5.06
CA TRP A 375 2.49 -23.02 -3.97
C TRP A 375 3.68 -22.74 -3.06
N TRP A 376 4.55 -23.73 -2.79
CA TRP A 376 5.81 -23.49 -2.10
C TRP A 376 6.73 -22.55 -2.89
N GLN A 377 6.81 -22.67 -4.22
CA GLN A 377 7.61 -21.73 -5.03
C GLN A 377 7.08 -20.30 -4.94
N GLN A 378 5.76 -20.09 -5.00
CA GLN A 378 5.18 -18.74 -4.85
C GLN A 378 5.51 -18.15 -3.47
N ALA A 379 5.32 -18.92 -2.41
CA ALA A 379 5.63 -18.49 -1.05
C ALA A 379 7.15 -18.27 -0.82
N ALA A 380 7.99 -19.12 -1.41
CA ALA A 380 9.45 -19.01 -1.31
C ALA A 380 9.99 -17.75 -2.01
N ARG A 381 9.41 -17.36 -3.16
CA ARG A 381 9.74 -16.09 -3.84
C ARG A 381 9.44 -14.86 -3.00
N GLN A 382 8.43 -14.96 -2.13
CA GLN A 382 8.09 -13.94 -1.14
C GLN A 382 8.91 -14.06 0.17
N GLY A 383 9.85 -15.00 0.24
CA GLY A 383 10.77 -15.15 1.38
C GLY A 383 10.35 -16.15 2.46
N HIS A 384 9.24 -16.89 2.30
CA HIS A 384 8.79 -17.84 3.31
C HIS A 384 9.84 -18.95 3.59
N PRO A 385 10.37 -19.07 4.82
CA PRO A 385 11.46 -20.00 5.12
C PRO A 385 11.03 -21.46 5.02
N GLY A 386 9.88 -21.82 5.59
CA GLY A 386 9.37 -23.20 5.55
C GLY A 386 9.07 -23.69 4.13
N SER A 387 8.76 -22.79 3.19
CA SER A 387 8.56 -23.16 1.78
C SER A 387 9.90 -23.43 1.09
N ARG A 388 10.94 -22.66 1.41
CA ARG A 388 12.31 -22.90 0.90
C ARG A 388 12.85 -24.23 1.42
N GLU A 389 12.67 -24.52 2.70
CA GLU A 389 13.04 -25.79 3.31
C GLU A 389 12.28 -26.97 2.68
N ALA A 390 10.96 -26.83 2.48
CA ALA A 390 10.15 -27.86 1.84
C ALA A 390 10.60 -28.13 0.39
N LEU A 391 10.91 -27.09 -0.40
CA LEU A 391 11.45 -27.25 -1.76
C LEU A 391 12.81 -27.97 -1.75
N GLN A 392 13.70 -27.61 -0.82
CA GLN A 392 15.00 -28.30 -0.68
C GLN A 392 14.84 -29.77 -0.29
N GLN A 393 13.89 -30.08 0.58
CA GLN A 393 13.65 -31.44 1.05
C GLN A 393 12.95 -32.32 0.00
N PHE A 394 11.95 -31.77 -0.69
CA PHE A 394 11.02 -32.55 -1.50
C PHE A 394 11.18 -32.37 -3.02
N ALA A 395 11.86 -31.31 -3.44
CA ALA A 395 12.26 -31.08 -4.83
C ALA A 395 13.75 -30.69 -4.95
N PRO A 396 14.69 -31.47 -4.35
CA PRO A 396 16.09 -31.10 -4.28
C PRO A 396 16.71 -30.99 -5.66
N ARG A 397 17.51 -29.93 -5.86
CA ARG A 397 18.45 -29.86 -6.98
C ARG A 397 19.67 -30.73 -6.67
N LEU A 398 19.79 -31.84 -7.38
CA LEU A 398 20.96 -32.70 -7.28
C LEU A 398 22.04 -32.21 -8.26
N ASN A 399 23.29 -32.15 -7.81
CA ASN A 399 24.42 -31.83 -8.70
C ASN A 399 24.88 -33.07 -9.50
N GLN A 400 23.96 -33.73 -10.20
CA GLN A 400 24.22 -34.93 -10.98
C GLN A 400 24.27 -34.66 -12.49
N GLY A 401 24.19 -33.40 -12.91
CA GLY A 401 24.17 -32.97 -14.32
C GLY A 401 25.54 -32.61 -14.91
N ALA A 402 26.60 -32.56 -14.09
CA ALA A 402 27.93 -32.11 -14.53
C ALA A 402 28.50 -32.92 -15.71
N TRP A 403 28.20 -34.23 -15.76
CA TRP A 403 28.59 -35.09 -16.87
C TRP A 403 27.98 -34.65 -18.21
N ALA A 404 26.78 -34.05 -18.19
CA ALA A 404 26.07 -33.65 -19.39
C ALA A 404 26.64 -32.36 -19.98
N GLY A 405 27.04 -31.41 -19.13
CA GLY A 405 27.80 -30.23 -19.55
C GLY A 405 29.13 -30.63 -20.19
N ALA A 406 29.90 -31.50 -19.52
CA ALA A 406 31.16 -32.03 -20.07
C ALA A 406 30.95 -32.82 -21.39
N ALA A 407 29.84 -33.54 -21.52
CA ALA A 407 29.49 -34.21 -22.78
C ALA A 407 29.17 -33.20 -23.88
N LEU A 408 28.37 -32.16 -23.60
CA LEU A 408 28.06 -31.10 -24.56
C LEU A 408 29.35 -30.43 -25.07
N ASP A 409 30.29 -30.10 -24.19
CA ASP A 409 31.56 -29.46 -24.54
C ASP A 409 32.41 -30.28 -25.51
N ARG A 410 32.34 -31.61 -25.44
CA ARG A 410 33.05 -32.52 -26.35
C ARG A 410 32.36 -32.71 -27.71
N ILE A 411 31.05 -32.46 -27.79
CA ILE A 411 30.29 -32.60 -29.04
C ILE A 411 30.53 -31.39 -29.94
N ALA A 412 31.15 -31.63 -31.10
CA ALA A 412 31.40 -30.61 -32.11
C ALA A 412 30.12 -29.87 -32.55
N ALA A 413 30.23 -28.56 -32.82
CA ALA A 413 29.09 -27.71 -33.15
C ALA A 413 28.26 -28.19 -34.35
N LYS A 414 28.92 -28.76 -35.37
CA LYS A 414 28.25 -29.39 -36.53
C LYS A 414 27.40 -30.58 -36.11
N SER A 415 27.91 -31.41 -35.21
CA SER A 415 27.20 -32.58 -34.67
C SER A 415 26.05 -32.20 -33.75
N ARG A 416 26.13 -31.08 -33.03
CA ARG A 416 25.01 -30.57 -32.23
C ARG A 416 23.78 -30.26 -33.08
N LYS A 417 23.98 -29.66 -34.26
CA LYS A 417 22.90 -29.39 -35.23
C LYS A 417 22.32 -30.67 -35.85
N ALA A 418 23.15 -31.70 -36.03
CA ALA A 418 22.72 -32.98 -36.59
C ALA A 418 21.96 -33.86 -35.58
N HIS A 419 22.14 -33.64 -34.28
CA HIS A 419 21.53 -34.43 -33.21
C HIS A 419 20.79 -33.56 -32.17
N PRO A 420 19.78 -32.77 -32.59
CA PRO A 420 19.12 -31.79 -31.73
C PRO A 420 18.46 -32.44 -30.50
N PHE A 421 17.78 -33.58 -30.66
CA PHE A 421 17.13 -34.29 -29.55
C PHE A 421 18.10 -34.71 -28.46
N LEU A 422 19.25 -35.29 -28.84
CA LEU A 422 20.25 -35.73 -27.87
C LEU A 422 20.87 -34.52 -27.16
N CYS A 423 21.20 -33.45 -27.90
CA CYS A 423 21.74 -32.24 -27.31
C CYS A 423 20.75 -31.60 -26.32
N THR A 424 19.47 -31.49 -26.67
CA THR A 424 18.46 -30.96 -25.75
C THR A 424 18.30 -31.84 -24.50
N ARG A 425 18.38 -33.17 -24.61
CA ARG A 425 18.42 -34.06 -23.43
C ARG A 425 19.62 -33.79 -22.53
N LEU A 426 20.79 -33.52 -23.11
CA LEU A 426 21.99 -33.17 -22.34
C LEU A 426 21.89 -31.78 -21.71
N GLU A 427 21.29 -30.81 -22.41
CA GLU A 427 21.02 -29.48 -21.86
C GLU A 427 20.06 -29.57 -20.67
N LEU A 428 18.97 -30.35 -20.81
CA LEU A 428 18.05 -30.65 -19.72
C LEU A 428 18.77 -31.35 -18.56
N ALA A 429 19.64 -32.30 -18.85
CA ALA A 429 20.40 -33.01 -17.83
C ALA A 429 21.35 -32.09 -17.06
N SER A 430 22.02 -31.18 -17.76
CA SER A 430 22.87 -30.16 -17.13
C SER A 430 22.05 -29.17 -16.30
N ALA A 431 20.91 -28.71 -16.82
CA ALA A 431 20.08 -27.69 -16.19
C ALA A 431 19.28 -28.19 -14.98
N PHE A 432 18.86 -29.45 -15.00
CA PHE A 432 18.03 -30.08 -13.95
C PHE A 432 18.79 -31.11 -13.10
N GLY A 433 20.08 -31.33 -13.36
CA GLY A 433 20.87 -32.27 -12.58
C GLY A 433 20.45 -33.73 -12.79
N LEU A 434 20.14 -34.11 -14.03
CA LEU A 434 19.70 -35.47 -14.34
C LEU A 434 20.90 -36.41 -14.46
N THR A 435 20.74 -37.64 -13.96
CA THR A 435 21.67 -38.73 -14.24
C THR A 435 21.62 -39.12 -15.72
N ARG A 436 22.63 -39.86 -16.19
CA ARG A 436 22.67 -40.37 -17.56
C ARG A 436 21.42 -41.21 -17.94
N PRO A 437 20.93 -42.15 -17.11
CA PRO A 437 19.68 -42.85 -17.40
C PRO A 437 18.47 -41.90 -17.44
N GLU A 438 18.35 -40.96 -16.49
CA GLU A 438 17.25 -39.99 -16.47
C GLU A 438 17.23 -39.13 -17.72
N ALA A 439 18.35 -38.53 -18.11
CA ALA A 439 18.45 -37.71 -19.32
C ALA A 439 18.00 -38.46 -20.58
N LEU A 440 18.43 -39.72 -20.69
CA LEU A 440 18.21 -40.54 -21.87
C LEU A 440 16.88 -41.29 -21.88
N LEU A 441 16.19 -41.47 -20.74
CA LEU A 441 14.91 -42.17 -20.66
C LEU A 441 13.72 -41.26 -20.36
N LEU A 442 13.95 -40.01 -19.94
CA LEU A 442 12.90 -39.06 -19.62
C LEU A 442 11.93 -38.91 -20.80
N ASP A 443 10.64 -39.06 -20.52
CA ASP A 443 9.59 -38.57 -21.40
C ASP A 443 9.52 -37.05 -21.25
N VAL A 444 10.12 -36.34 -22.19
CA VAL A 444 10.24 -34.88 -22.15
C VAL A 444 8.86 -34.21 -22.27
N GLY A 445 7.93 -34.82 -23.01
CA GLY A 445 6.59 -34.27 -23.21
C GLY A 445 5.74 -34.39 -21.96
N GLY A 446 5.76 -35.56 -21.31
CA GLY A 446 4.99 -35.81 -20.08
C GLY A 446 5.62 -35.30 -18.79
N ALA A 447 6.89 -34.90 -18.80
CA ALA A 447 7.61 -34.48 -17.59
C ALA A 447 7.39 -33.01 -17.18
N ASP A 448 6.90 -32.15 -18.08
CA ASP A 448 6.76 -30.72 -17.81
C ASP A 448 5.42 -30.36 -17.19
N HIS A 449 5.44 -29.89 -15.94
CA HIS A 449 4.24 -29.41 -15.23
C HIS A 449 4.25 -27.89 -15.01
N GLY A 450 5.01 -27.14 -15.81
CA GLY A 450 5.07 -25.68 -15.73
C GLY A 450 6.05 -25.16 -14.68
N HIS A 451 5.86 -25.52 -13.40
CA HIS A 451 6.68 -25.10 -12.26
C HIS A 451 7.62 -26.20 -11.73
N CYS A 452 7.44 -27.44 -12.17
CA CYS A 452 8.38 -28.53 -11.86
C CYS A 452 8.51 -29.52 -13.02
N LEU A 453 9.66 -30.20 -13.05
CA LEU A 453 9.95 -31.32 -13.91
C LEU A 453 9.71 -32.63 -13.14
N GLU A 454 8.86 -33.52 -13.67
CA GLU A 454 8.61 -34.86 -13.14
C GLU A 454 9.55 -35.88 -13.79
N VAL A 455 10.45 -36.45 -13.00
CA VAL A 455 11.33 -37.54 -13.44
C VAL A 455 10.73 -38.85 -12.97
N ASN A 456 10.09 -39.59 -13.88
CA ASN A 456 9.48 -40.89 -13.60
C ASN A 456 9.89 -41.94 -14.65
N ILE A 457 11.09 -42.48 -14.52
CA ILE A 457 11.63 -43.49 -15.46
C ILE A 457 11.56 -44.92 -14.90
N GLY A 458 10.81 -45.15 -13.82
CA GLY A 458 10.80 -46.43 -13.09
C GLY A 458 10.38 -47.62 -13.96
N GLN A 459 9.51 -47.39 -14.95
CA GLN A 459 9.08 -48.40 -15.93
C GLN A 459 10.23 -48.91 -16.81
N HIS A 460 11.24 -48.08 -17.07
CA HIS A 460 12.38 -48.41 -17.93
C HIS A 460 13.68 -48.64 -17.14
N HIS A 461 13.73 -48.19 -15.88
CA HIS A 461 14.91 -48.28 -15.03
C HIS A 461 14.50 -48.52 -13.57
N ALA A 462 14.38 -49.80 -13.19
CA ALA A 462 13.83 -50.24 -11.90
C ALA A 462 14.49 -49.62 -10.64
N ARG A 463 15.75 -49.19 -10.74
CA ARG A 463 16.47 -48.53 -9.62
C ARG A 463 16.13 -47.04 -9.48
N SER A 464 15.45 -46.44 -10.44
CA SER A 464 15.07 -45.03 -10.39
C SER A 464 13.76 -44.85 -9.64
N ARG A 465 13.73 -43.88 -8.73
CA ARG A 465 12.53 -43.47 -8.01
C ARG A 465 11.97 -42.21 -8.65
N ARG A 466 10.63 -42.11 -8.70
CA ARG A 466 9.96 -40.88 -9.10
C ARG A 466 10.42 -39.72 -8.21
N ARG A 467 10.87 -38.64 -8.82
CA ARG A 467 11.22 -37.40 -8.12
C ARG A 467 10.77 -36.17 -8.90
N LEU A 468 10.54 -35.09 -8.19
CA LEU A 468 10.16 -33.79 -8.76
C LEU A 468 11.34 -32.83 -8.62
N ILE A 469 11.56 -31.99 -9.63
CA ILE A 469 12.62 -30.99 -9.64
C ILE A 469 11.97 -29.63 -9.88
N ALA A 470 12.15 -28.70 -8.96
CA ALA A 470 11.61 -27.36 -9.08
C ALA A 470 12.26 -26.61 -10.26
N ILE A 471 11.45 -25.94 -11.08
CA ILE A 471 11.93 -25.05 -12.14
C ILE A 471 12.11 -23.67 -11.51
N ASP A 472 13.35 -23.29 -11.20
CA ASP A 472 13.66 -21.99 -10.62
C ASP A 472 14.50 -21.16 -11.59
N GLY A 473 13.81 -20.26 -12.30
CA GLY A 473 14.39 -19.25 -13.16
C GLY A 473 13.90 -19.28 -14.60
N ALA A 474 14.05 -18.13 -15.27
CA ALA A 474 13.63 -17.95 -16.67
C ALA A 474 14.40 -18.84 -17.66
N GLN A 475 15.69 -19.14 -17.38
CA GLN A 475 16.51 -19.98 -18.25
C GLN A 475 16.00 -21.42 -18.32
N GLN A 476 15.74 -22.05 -17.16
CA GLN A 476 15.19 -23.42 -17.11
C GLN A 476 13.82 -23.50 -17.77
N ARG A 477 12.95 -22.51 -17.53
CA ARG A 477 11.64 -22.41 -18.18
C ARG A 477 11.74 -22.25 -19.70
N SER A 478 12.70 -21.45 -20.17
CA SER A 478 12.96 -21.27 -21.61
C SER A 478 13.48 -22.55 -22.27
N LEU A 479 14.35 -23.29 -21.57
CA LEU A 479 14.85 -24.57 -22.03
C LEU A 479 13.73 -25.62 -22.13
N MET A 480 12.84 -25.70 -21.14
CA MET A 480 11.68 -26.58 -21.21
C MET A 480 10.73 -26.20 -22.35
N ASN A 481 10.51 -24.90 -22.60
CA ASN A 481 9.69 -24.45 -23.74
C ASN A 481 10.33 -24.80 -25.10
N LEU A 482 11.66 -24.77 -25.20
CA LEU A 482 12.38 -25.23 -26.39
C LEU A 482 12.25 -26.74 -26.55
N ALA A 483 12.45 -27.49 -25.47
CA ALA A 483 12.33 -28.94 -25.46
C ALA A 483 10.90 -29.37 -25.85
N GLY A 484 9.86 -28.79 -25.25
CA GLY A 484 8.47 -29.09 -25.62
C GLY A 484 8.17 -28.88 -27.10
N ARG A 485 8.69 -27.80 -27.71
CA ARG A 485 8.55 -27.56 -29.17
C ARG A 485 9.29 -28.59 -30.00
N LEU A 486 10.50 -28.99 -29.57
CA LEU A 486 11.31 -29.96 -30.30
C LEU A 486 10.70 -31.38 -30.23
N PHE A 487 10.18 -31.78 -29.07
CA PHE A 487 9.68 -33.13 -28.81
C PHE A 487 8.17 -33.31 -29.07
N GLY A 488 7.43 -32.26 -29.41
CA GLY A 488 5.95 -32.23 -29.46
C GLY A 488 5.28 -33.36 -30.26
N ASP A 489 5.64 -33.52 -31.54
CA ASP A 489 5.01 -34.51 -32.43
C ASP A 489 5.97 -35.65 -32.84
N VAL A 490 7.06 -35.84 -32.08
CA VAL A 490 8.16 -36.70 -32.48
C VAL A 490 8.04 -38.08 -31.85
N ASP A 491 7.98 -39.13 -32.69
CA ASP A 491 8.11 -40.52 -32.24
C ASP A 491 9.48 -40.73 -31.56
N CYS A 492 9.45 -40.98 -30.26
CA CYS A 492 10.64 -41.31 -29.46
C CYS A 492 10.81 -42.83 -29.25
N GLY A 493 10.06 -43.64 -29.99
CA GLY A 493 10.15 -45.08 -30.04
C GLY A 493 11.33 -45.58 -30.90
N TYR A 494 11.36 -46.90 -31.12
CA TYR A 494 12.46 -47.56 -31.84
C TYR A 494 12.63 -47.10 -33.30
N SER A 495 11.50 -46.85 -33.98
CA SER A 495 11.43 -46.41 -35.38
C SER A 495 11.62 -44.92 -35.58
N GLY A 496 11.47 -44.13 -34.51
CA GLY A 496 11.52 -42.69 -34.57
C GLY A 496 12.94 -42.13 -34.67
N PRO A 497 13.08 -40.83 -35.01
CA PRO A 497 14.38 -40.17 -35.17
C PRO A 497 15.19 -40.15 -33.87
N GLU A 498 14.52 -40.29 -32.73
CA GLU A 498 15.13 -40.29 -31.41
C GLU A 498 15.56 -41.69 -30.95
N GLY A 499 14.99 -42.77 -31.51
CA GLY A 499 15.35 -44.16 -31.23
C GLY A 499 15.14 -44.62 -29.77
N ASN A 500 15.30 -45.92 -29.53
CA ASN A 500 15.25 -46.48 -28.18
C ASN A 500 16.46 -46.11 -27.32
N TYR A 501 16.39 -46.43 -26.02
CA TYR A 501 17.44 -46.14 -25.04
C TYR A 501 18.85 -46.58 -25.47
N ARG A 502 19.00 -47.79 -26.04
CA ARG A 502 20.31 -48.30 -26.50
C ARG A 502 20.85 -47.47 -27.66
N GLN A 503 20.01 -47.10 -28.62
CA GLN A 503 20.39 -46.23 -29.73
C GLN A 503 20.82 -44.84 -29.24
N ARG A 504 20.16 -44.30 -28.20
CA ARG A 504 20.55 -43.02 -27.59
C ARG A 504 21.90 -43.12 -26.89
N GLN A 505 22.13 -44.18 -26.11
CA GLN A 505 23.40 -44.45 -25.45
C GLN A 505 24.55 -44.59 -26.46
N TYR A 506 24.33 -45.35 -27.54
CA TYR A 506 25.31 -45.53 -28.60
C TYR A 506 25.65 -44.20 -29.29
N ARG A 507 24.64 -43.38 -29.63
CA ARG A 507 24.85 -42.04 -30.19
C ARG A 507 25.66 -41.16 -29.24
N LEU A 508 25.32 -41.14 -27.96
CA LEU A 508 26.05 -40.36 -26.95
C LEU A 508 27.52 -40.78 -26.88
N ALA A 509 27.79 -42.08 -26.74
CA ALA A 509 29.15 -42.60 -26.65
C ALA A 509 29.98 -42.25 -27.90
N THR A 510 29.39 -42.43 -29.08
CA THR A 510 30.01 -42.13 -30.37
C THR A 510 30.37 -40.65 -30.51
N LEU A 511 29.47 -39.75 -30.11
CA LEU A 511 29.66 -38.31 -30.26
C LEU A 511 30.61 -37.70 -29.23
N VAL A 512 30.71 -38.29 -28.04
CA VAL A 512 31.58 -37.82 -26.94
C VAL A 512 32.98 -38.44 -27.04
N GLY A 513 33.16 -39.48 -27.86
CA GLY A 513 34.42 -40.22 -27.94
C GLY A 513 34.65 -41.12 -26.73
N GLU A 514 33.59 -41.53 -26.03
CA GLU A 514 33.64 -42.61 -25.04
C GLU A 514 33.77 -43.92 -25.83
N GLY A 515 35.01 -44.30 -26.14
CA GLY A 515 35.34 -45.50 -26.91
C GLY A 515 34.91 -46.80 -26.23
N ARG A 516 34.78 -47.84 -27.07
CA ARG A 516 34.57 -49.25 -26.69
C ARG A 516 35.47 -49.71 -25.54
#